data_AF-A0A1I6TT27-F1
#
_entry.id   AF-A0A1I6TT27-F1
#
_cell.length_a   1.000
_cell.length_b   1.000
_cell.length_c   1.000
_cell.angle_alpha   90.00
_cell.angle_beta   90.00
_cell.angle_gamma   90.00
#
_symmetry.space_group_name_H-M   'P 1'
#
loop_
_entity.id
_entity.type
_entity.pdbx_description
1 polymer ?
#
loop_
_entity_poly.entity_id
_entity_poly.type
_entity_poly.pdbx_seq_one_letter_code
_entity_poly.pdbx_strand_id
1 'polypeptide(L)' 'MARGGWYFCLKHRQVEPKSGCRAADRLGPYPDQQTAARALEIAEERTKAADEADRRWKEED' A
#
# COMPACT_ATOMS: atom_id res chain seq x y z
N MET A 1 18.45 -5.69 -9.83
CA MET A 1 17.34 -6.32 -10.58
C MET A 1 16.08 -6.24 -9.75
N ALA A 2 15.13 -5.35 -10.06
CA ALA A 2 13.78 -5.41 -9.50
C ALA A 2 12.82 -5.66 -10.66
N ARG A 3 12.72 -6.95 -11.02
CA ARG A 3 11.85 -7.46 -12.08
C ARG A 3 10.41 -7.44 -11.54
N GLY A 4 9.64 -6.44 -11.94
CA GLY A 4 8.18 -6.38 -11.73
C GLY A 4 7.75 -6.25 -10.27
N GLY A 5 7.65 -5.02 -9.76
CA GLY A 5 7.04 -4.79 -8.45
C GLY A 5 5.56 -5.17 -8.50
N TRP A 6 5.16 -6.10 -7.64
CA TRP A 6 3.75 -6.40 -7.38
C TRP A 6 3.21 -5.33 -6.44
N TYR A 7 2.01 -4.87 -6.74
CA TYR A 7 1.32 -3.89 -5.93
C TYR A 7 -0.04 -4.44 -5.53
N PHE A 8 -0.48 -4.13 -4.32
CA PHE A 8 -1.83 -4.45 -3.90
C PHE A 8 -2.69 -3.19 -3.98
N CYS A 9 -3.75 -3.21 -4.77
CA CYS A 9 -4.71 -2.11 -4.89
C CYS A 9 -5.76 -2.25 -3.77
N LEU A 10 -5.86 -1.26 -2.88
CA LEU A 10 -6.88 -1.26 -1.82
C LEU A 10 -8.29 -1.02 -2.36
N LYS A 11 -8.40 -0.37 -3.52
CA LYS A 11 -9.68 0.02 -4.13
C LYS A 11 -10.41 -1.18 -4.76
N HIS A 12 -9.68 -2.02 -5.49
CA HIS A 12 -10.20 -3.25 -6.09
C HIS A 12 -9.91 -4.50 -5.24
N ARG A 13 -9.14 -4.35 -4.14
CA ARG A 13 -8.70 -5.43 -3.25
C ARG A 13 -8.01 -6.58 -4.00
N GLN A 14 -7.21 -6.23 -5.00
CA GLN A 14 -6.53 -7.19 -5.88
C GLN A 14 -5.05 -6.85 -6.08
N VAL A 15 -4.25 -7.87 -6.39
CA VAL A 15 -2.83 -7.70 -6.74
C VAL A 15 -2.73 -7.26 -8.20
N GLU A 16 -2.09 -6.11 -8.43
CA GLU A 16 -1.87 -5.53 -9.77
C GLU A 16 -0.40 -5.14 -9.97
N PRO A 17 0.10 -5.18 -11.23
CA PRO A 17 1.40 -4.62 -11.54
C PRO A 17 1.40 -3.08 -11.46
N LYS A 18 2.60 -2.47 -11.48
CA LYS A 18 2.85 -1.02 -11.32
C LYS A 18 2.01 -0.07 -12.20
N SER A 19 1.39 -0.58 -13.26
CA SER A 19 0.62 0.18 -14.26
C SER A 19 -0.81 0.55 -13.82
N GLY A 20 -1.28 0.07 -12.66
CA GLY A 20 -2.64 0.34 -12.15
C GLY A 20 -2.78 1.67 -11.39
N CYS A 21 -3.43 1.62 -10.23
CA CYS A 21 -3.83 2.78 -9.42
C CYS A 21 -2.67 3.70 -8.96
N ARG A 22 -3.03 4.90 -8.48
CA ARG A 22 -2.09 5.91 -7.94
C ARG A 22 -1.32 5.34 -6.75
N ALA A 23 -0.12 5.87 -6.51
CA ALA A 23 0.75 5.46 -5.39
C ALA A 23 0.07 5.57 -4.02
N ALA A 24 -0.89 6.49 -3.87
CA ALA A 24 -1.66 6.66 -2.63
C ALA A 24 -2.60 5.48 -2.34
N ASP A 25 -3.13 4.82 -3.38
CA ASP A 25 -4.14 3.76 -3.26
C ASP A 25 -3.54 2.35 -3.46
N ARG A 26 -2.21 2.24 -3.57
CA ARG A 26 -1.50 0.96 -3.80
C ARG A 26 -0.35 0.76 -2.82
N LEU A 27 -0.13 -0.48 -2.42
CA LEU A 27 0.97 -0.85 -1.52
C LEU A 27 2.00 -1.67 -2.24
N GLY A 28 3.28 -1.35 -2.05
CA GLY A 28 4.40 -2.00 -2.72
C GLY A 28 5.46 -0.98 -3.12
N PRO A 29 6.64 -1.40 -3.63
CA PRO A 29 6.85 -2.61 -4.44
C PRO A 29 7.10 -3.87 -3.63
N TYR A 30 6.28 -4.90 -3.85
CA TYR A 30 6.53 -6.23 -3.30
C TYR A 30 7.28 -7.10 -4.33
N PRO A 31 8.20 -7.96 -3.86
CA PRO A 31 8.95 -8.86 -4.74
C PRO A 31 8.10 -10.01 -5.28
N ASP A 32 7.04 -10.40 -4.57
CA ASP A 32 6.24 -11.58 -4.89
C ASP A 32 4.74 -11.33 -4.76
N GLN A 33 3.96 -12.06 -5.55
CA GLN A 33 2.50 -12.01 -5.54
C GLN A 33 1.91 -12.51 -4.21
N GLN A 34 2.55 -13.49 -3.57
CA GLN A 34 2.18 -13.98 -2.24
C GLN A 34 2.40 -12.91 -1.15
N THR A 35 3.51 -12.17 -1.26
CA THR A 35 3.78 -11.02 -0.40
C THR A 35 2.78 -9.90 -0.66
N ALA A 36 2.41 -9.68 -1.92
CA ALA A 36 1.34 -8.76 -2.29
C ALA A 36 -0.04 -9.21 -1.77
N ALA A 37 -0.31 -10.52 -1.65
CA ALA A 37 -1.54 -11.02 -1.03
C ALA A 37 -1.59 -10.73 0.49
N ARG A 38 -0.44 -10.84 1.17
CA ARG A 38 -0.29 -10.40 2.58
C ARG A 38 -0.09 -8.89 2.74
N ALA A 39 -0.04 -8.15 1.64
CA ALA A 39 0.07 -6.70 1.69
C ALA A 39 -1.13 -6.07 2.35
N LEU A 40 -2.32 -6.72 2.36
CA LEU A 40 -3.50 -6.19 3.04
C LEU A 40 -3.25 -6.01 4.54
N GLU A 41 -2.65 -7.01 5.21
CA GLU A 41 -2.31 -6.92 6.64
C GLU A 41 -1.27 -5.81 6.90
N ILE A 42 -0.21 -5.78 6.10
CA ILE A 42 0.86 -4.77 6.20
C ILE A 42 0.30 -3.36 5.92
N ALA A 43 -0.68 -3.27 5.02
CA ALA A 43 -1.33 -2.04 4.66
C ALA A 43 -2.26 -1.53 5.72
N GLU A 44 -3.06 -2.39 6.34
CA GLU A 44 -3.93 -1.98 7.44
C GLU A 44 -3.09 -1.44 8.59
N GLU A 45 -1.99 -2.10 8.93
CA GLU A 45 -1.04 -1.62 9.95
C GLU A 45 -0.44 -0.25 9.58
N ARG A 46 0.11 -0.13 8.36
CA ARG A 46 0.66 1.15 7.88
C ARG A 46 -0.36 2.26 7.73
N THR A 47 -1.58 1.94 7.27
CA THR A 47 -2.64 2.93 7.09
C THR A 47 -3.09 3.45 8.43
N LYS A 48 -3.24 2.58 9.43
CA LYS A 48 -3.59 2.98 10.79
C LYS A 48 -2.52 3.90 11.39
N ALA A 49 -1.23 3.56 11.21
CA ALA A 49 -0.13 4.41 11.64
C ALA A 49 -0.09 5.76 10.88
N ALA A 50 -0.37 5.75 9.58
CA ALA A 50 -0.40 6.96 8.75
C ALA A 50 -1.60 7.86 9.06
N ASP A 51 -2.77 7.30 9.34
CA ASP A 51 -3.98 8.03 9.74
C ASP A 51 -3.80 8.69 11.11
N GLU A 52 -3.19 7.97 12.06
CA GLU A 52 -2.83 8.52 13.37
C GLU A 52 -1.79 9.64 13.25
N ALA A 53 -0.81 9.47 12.35
CA ALA A 53 0.12 10.55 12.00
C ALA A 53 -0.64 11.75 11.40
N ASP A 54 -1.44 11.59 10.35
CA ASP A 54 -2.18 12.69 9.68
C ASP A 54 -3.02 13.51 10.68
N ARG A 55 -3.70 12.84 11.61
CA ARG A 55 -4.45 13.51 12.68
C ARG A 55 -3.54 14.35 13.58
N ARG A 56 -2.39 13.82 13.97
CA ARG A 56 -1.42 14.54 14.79
C ARG A 56 -0.81 15.74 14.05
N TRP A 57 -0.56 15.63 12.75
CA TRP A 57 -0.06 16.74 11.93
C TRP A 57 -1.11 17.85 11.76
N LYS A 58 -2.40 17.51 11.62
CA LYS A 58 -3.49 18.50 11.49
C LYS A 58 -3.84 19.27 12.76
N GLU A 59 -3.44 18.79 13.93
CA GLU A 59 -3.75 19.44 15.22
C GLU A 59 -2.70 20.50 15.61
N GLU A 60 -1.56 20.56 14.90
CA GLU A 60 -0.48 21.55 15.12
C GLU A 60 -0.52 22.74 14.13
N ASP A 61 -1.64 22.96 13.40
CA ASP A 61 -1.91 24.16 12.60
C ASP A 61 -3.03 25.04 13.21
#